data_AF-A0AAQ0H1S9-F1
#
_entry.id   AF-A0AAQ0H1S9-F1
#
_cell.length_a   1.000
_cell.length_b   1.000
_cell.length_c   1.000
_cell.angle_alpha   90.00
_cell.angle_beta   90.00
_cell.angle_gamma   90.00
#
_symmetry.space_group_name_H-M   'P 1'
#
loop_
_entity.id
_entity.type
_entity.pdbx_description
1 polymer ?
#
loop_
_entity_poly.entity_id
_entity_poly.type
_entity_poly.pdbx_seq_one_letter_code
_entity_poly.pdbx_strand_id
1 'polypeptide(L)'
;MGFSNRASQPNLVNRWRARIAVRTARFLVRRGARSVRIICCGGPVMGPVPEAEHLAAALRHAGWHGQTVLEGHSRSTWENIANVRPLLRRDELIALCSNDLHVVKARLYFARQDPDVVGRLIGSANYRVGEMVLAKPLFAAVGLHKLRALRPHRH
;
A
#
# COMPACT_ATOMS: atom_id res chain seq x y z
N MET A 1 -18.03 8.64 24.54
CA MET A 1 -18.89 7.45 24.60
C MET A 1 -19.41 7.16 23.20
N GLY A 2 -19.46 5.87 22.81
CA GLY A 2 -20.19 5.39 21.64
C GLY A 2 -19.39 5.37 20.34
N PHE A 3 -18.73 4.24 20.06
CA PHE A 3 -18.88 3.45 18.82
C PHE A 3 -18.07 2.16 19.02
N SER A 4 -18.68 1.20 19.71
CA SER A 4 -18.20 -0.18 19.70
C SER A 4 -18.46 -0.73 18.30
N ASN A 5 -17.47 -0.61 17.40
CA ASN A 5 -17.52 -1.31 16.12
C ASN A 5 -17.41 -2.81 16.41
N ARG A 6 -18.44 -3.57 16.02
CA ARG A 6 -18.36 -5.04 15.93
C ARG A 6 -17.12 -5.39 15.11
N ALA A 7 -16.10 -5.94 15.76
CA ALA A 7 -14.70 -6.03 15.32
C ALA A 7 -14.45 -6.86 14.03
N SER A 8 -15.49 -7.29 13.32
CA SER A 8 -15.45 -8.19 12.17
C SER A 8 -15.68 -7.48 10.82
N GLN A 9 -16.21 -6.25 10.80
CA GLN A 9 -16.55 -5.58 9.53
C GLN A 9 -15.45 -4.65 9.00
N PRO A 10 -15.08 -4.74 7.70
CA PRO A 10 -14.11 -3.84 7.10
C PRO A 10 -14.63 -2.40 7.09
N ASN A 11 -13.82 -1.44 7.54
CA ASN A 11 -14.16 -0.01 7.47
C ASN A 11 -14.23 0.51 6.02
N LEU A 12 -14.73 1.75 5.84
CA LEU A 12 -14.89 2.38 4.52
C LEU A 12 -13.59 2.45 3.71
N VAL A 13 -12.45 2.73 4.38
CA VAL A 13 -11.14 2.83 3.74
C VAL A 13 -10.68 1.46 3.22
N ASN A 14 -10.85 0.40 4.01
CA ASN A 14 -10.53 -0.97 3.61
C ASN A 14 -11.40 -1.43 2.43
N ARG A 15 -12.69 -1.09 2.43
CA ARG A 15 -13.58 -1.35 1.27
C ARG A 15 -13.15 -0.61 0.01
N TRP A 16 -12.73 0.65 0.14
CA TRP A 16 -12.22 1.43 -0.99
C TRP A 16 -10.90 0.85 -1.54
N ARG A 17 -9.93 0.54 -0.67
CA ARG A 17 -8.65 -0.11 -1.06
C ARG A 17 -8.88 -1.45 -1.74
N ALA A 18 -9.78 -2.27 -1.20
CA ALA A 18 -10.16 -3.54 -1.80
C ALA A 18 -10.71 -3.35 -3.23
N ARG A 19 -11.64 -2.41 -3.45
CA ARG A 19 -12.18 -2.14 -4.80
C ARG A 19 -11.09 -1.74 -5.79
N ILE A 20 -10.10 -0.95 -5.38
CA ILE A 20 -8.96 -0.57 -6.23
C ILE A 20 -8.11 -1.79 -6.57
N ALA A 21 -7.79 -2.63 -5.58
CA ALA A 21 -7.03 -3.85 -5.77
C ALA A 21 -7.75 -4.79 -6.74
N VAL A 22 -9.06 -5.02 -6.57
CA VAL A 22 -9.87 -5.84 -7.48
C VAL A 22 -9.93 -5.26 -8.89
N ARG A 23 -10.14 -3.94 -9.03
CA ARG A 23 -10.15 -3.28 -10.35
C ARG A 23 -8.81 -3.42 -11.07
N THR A 24 -7.71 -3.23 -10.33
CA THR A 24 -6.35 -3.38 -10.84
C THR A 24 -6.08 -4.83 -11.25
N ALA A 25 -6.42 -5.80 -10.41
CA ALA A 25 -6.25 -7.22 -10.71
C ALA A 25 -7.02 -7.63 -11.97
N ARG A 26 -8.30 -7.24 -12.09
CA ARG A 26 -9.11 -7.51 -13.29
C ARG A 26 -8.54 -6.82 -14.54
N PHE A 27 -7.98 -5.62 -14.41
CA PHE A 27 -7.30 -4.95 -15.51
C PHE A 27 -6.06 -5.73 -15.97
N LEU A 28 -5.22 -6.19 -15.04
CA LEU A 28 -4.03 -6.98 -15.35
C LEU A 28 -4.37 -8.30 -16.03
N VAL A 29 -5.40 -9.02 -15.54
CA VAL A 29 -5.89 -10.24 -16.19
C VAL A 29 -6.32 -9.97 -17.63
N ARG A 30 -7.09 -8.89 -17.89
CA ARG A 30 -7.49 -8.50 -19.25
C ARG A 30 -6.32 -8.12 -20.16
N ARG A 31 -5.20 -7.68 -19.58
CA ARG A 31 -3.96 -7.37 -20.31
C ARG A 31 -3.06 -8.60 -20.54
N GLY A 32 -3.52 -9.79 -20.18
CA GLY A 32 -2.79 -11.04 -20.40
C GLY A 32 -1.86 -11.45 -19.26
N ALA A 33 -2.01 -10.90 -18.05
CA ALA A 33 -1.26 -11.38 -16.90
C ALA A 33 -1.57 -12.87 -16.63
N ARG A 34 -0.54 -13.73 -16.67
CA ARG A 34 -0.66 -15.19 -16.48
C ARG A 34 -1.28 -15.57 -15.14
N SER A 35 -0.98 -14.81 -14.09
CA SER A 35 -1.55 -15.00 -12.76
C SER A 35 -1.57 -13.67 -12.01
N VAL A 36 -2.57 -13.49 -11.14
CA VAL A 36 -2.67 -12.31 -10.26
C VAL A 36 -3.05 -12.77 -8.86
N ARG A 37 -2.33 -12.26 -7.87
CA ARG A 37 -2.62 -12.43 -6.45
C ARG A 37 -2.68 -11.07 -5.77
N ILE A 38 -3.44 -10.97 -4.69
CA ILE A 38 -3.52 -9.76 -3.88
C ILE A 38 -2.93 -10.07 -2.51
N ILE A 39 -1.97 -9.26 -2.06
CA ILE A 39 -1.42 -9.34 -0.71
C ILE A 39 -2.10 -8.27 0.15
N CYS A 40 -2.72 -8.69 1.25
CA CYS A 40 -3.27 -7.81 2.26
C CYS A 40 -2.26 -7.69 3.40
N CYS A 41 -1.72 -6.48 3.61
CA CYS A 41 -0.76 -6.21 4.68
C CYS A 41 -1.39 -5.32 5.76
N GLY A 42 -1.11 -5.64 7.01
CA GLY A 42 -1.47 -4.85 8.19
C GLY A 42 -1.88 -5.74 9.36
N GLY A 43 -1.18 -5.59 10.47
CA GLY A 43 -1.45 -6.24 11.73
C GLY A 43 -2.47 -5.51 12.61
N PRO A 44 -2.69 -6.00 13.83
CA PRO A 44 -3.63 -5.39 14.76
C PRO A 44 -3.04 -4.10 15.33
N VAL A 45 -3.48 -2.96 14.81
CA VAL A 45 -3.15 -1.64 15.36
C VAL A 45 -4.23 -1.15 16.31
N MET A 46 -5.51 -1.36 15.96
CA MET A 46 -6.67 -0.98 16.76
C MET A 46 -7.67 -2.14 16.78
N GLY A 47 -7.62 -2.95 17.84
CA GLY A 47 -8.50 -4.11 18.02
C GLY A 47 -7.80 -5.46 17.78
N PRO A 48 -8.51 -6.58 18.02
CA PRO A 48 -7.92 -7.92 18.01
C PRO A 48 -7.73 -8.50 16.60
N VAL A 49 -8.43 -7.97 15.60
CA VAL A 49 -8.40 -8.48 14.22
C VAL A 49 -7.37 -7.67 13.40
N PRO A 50 -6.39 -8.33 12.75
CA PRO A 50 -5.46 -7.68 11.84
C PRO A 50 -6.16 -6.95 10.69
N GLU A 51 -5.64 -5.78 10.30
CA GLU A 51 -6.16 -5.04 9.15
C GLU A 51 -6.14 -5.88 7.85
N ALA A 52 -5.15 -6.76 7.70
CA ALA A 52 -5.03 -7.71 6.60
C ALA A 52 -6.28 -8.59 6.43
N GLU A 53 -6.89 -9.03 7.53
CA GLU A 53 -8.12 -9.82 7.50
C GLU A 53 -9.32 -8.99 7.08
N HIS A 54 -9.43 -7.74 7.56
CA HIS A 54 -10.48 -6.82 7.10
C HIS A 54 -10.35 -6.52 5.61
N LEU A 55 -9.12 -6.33 5.11
CA LEU A 55 -8.88 -6.14 3.68
C LEU A 55 -9.28 -7.39 2.88
N ALA A 56 -8.94 -8.58 3.36
CA ALA A 56 -9.31 -9.83 2.69
C ALA A 56 -10.83 -10.06 2.66
N ALA A 57 -11.54 -9.76 3.75
CA ALA A 57 -13.00 -9.75 3.77
C ALA A 57 -13.56 -8.73 2.76
N ALA A 58 -13.00 -7.52 2.73
CA ALA A 58 -13.40 -6.50 1.77
C ALA A 58 -13.13 -6.90 0.30
N LEU A 59 -12.07 -7.65 0.01
CA LEU A 59 -11.79 -8.20 -1.31
C LEU A 59 -12.89 -9.19 -1.74
N ARG A 60 -13.28 -10.10 -0.84
CA ARG A 60 -14.38 -11.05 -1.11
C ARG A 60 -15.68 -10.29 -1.41
N HIS A 61 -16.03 -9.28 -0.62
CA HIS A 61 -17.19 -8.44 -0.87
C HIS A 61 -17.11 -7.65 -2.18
N ALA A 62 -15.91 -7.30 -2.65
CA ALA A 62 -15.69 -6.66 -3.94
C ALA A 62 -15.71 -7.66 -5.13
N GLY A 63 -15.98 -8.94 -4.88
CA GLY A 63 -16.06 -10.00 -5.89
C GLY A 63 -14.69 -10.49 -6.37
N TRP A 64 -13.68 -10.46 -5.50
CA TRP A 64 -12.40 -11.14 -5.74
C TRP A 64 -12.39 -12.51 -5.07
N HIS A 65 -12.20 -13.53 -5.90
CA HIS A 65 -12.09 -14.94 -5.49
C HIS A 65 -10.74 -15.56 -5.92
N GLY A 66 -9.80 -14.74 -6.40
CA GLY A 66 -8.46 -15.18 -6.76
C GLY A 66 -7.55 -15.33 -5.54
N GLN A 67 -6.28 -15.68 -5.79
CA GLN A 67 -5.30 -15.90 -4.72
C GLN A 67 -5.16 -14.63 -3.85
N THR A 68 -5.32 -14.82 -2.54
CA THR A 68 -5.17 -13.77 -1.53
C THR A 68 -4.16 -14.24 -0.49
N VAL A 69 -3.17 -13.41 -0.18
CA VAL A 69 -2.12 -13.68 0.81
C VAL A 69 -2.26 -12.66 1.94
N LEU A 70 -2.13 -13.11 3.19
CA LEU A 70 -2.22 -12.25 4.36
C LEU A 70 -0.84 -12.03 4.96
N GLU A 71 -0.55 -10.78 5.29
CA GLU A 71 0.57 -10.39 6.14
C GLU A 71 -0.03 -9.59 7.30
N GLY A 72 -0.23 -10.26 8.45
CA GLY A 72 -0.98 -9.73 9.59
C GLY A 72 -0.11 -9.32 10.78
N HIS A 73 1.21 -9.17 10.61
CA HIS A 73 2.13 -8.92 11.72
C HIS A 73 2.61 -7.46 11.78
N SER A 74 2.55 -6.75 10.65
CA SER A 74 3.03 -5.37 10.55
C SER A 74 2.22 -4.36 11.37
N ARG A 75 2.89 -3.55 12.18
CA ARG A 75 2.28 -2.48 12.99
C ARG A 75 2.53 -1.09 12.40
N SER A 76 3.29 -1.01 11.32
CA SER A 76 3.66 0.24 10.66
C SER A 76 3.79 0.07 9.14
N THR A 77 3.80 1.19 8.40
CA THR A 77 4.08 1.14 6.95
C THR A 77 5.48 0.63 6.65
N TRP A 78 6.45 0.86 7.54
CA TRP A 78 7.82 0.35 7.40
C TRP A 78 7.85 -1.17 7.51
N GLU A 79 7.16 -1.73 8.50
CA GLU A 79 7.00 -3.17 8.68
C GLU A 79 6.19 -3.81 7.55
N ASN A 80 5.14 -3.15 7.05
CA ASN A 80 4.40 -3.65 5.87
C ASN A 80 5.35 -3.93 4.70
N ILE A 81 6.30 -3.02 4.45
CA ILE A 81 7.29 -3.20 3.39
C ILE A 81 8.27 -4.31 3.76
N ALA A 82 8.80 -4.32 4.98
CA ALA A 82 9.76 -5.34 5.41
C ALA A 82 9.18 -6.76 5.32
N ASN A 83 7.93 -6.92 5.73
CA ASN A 83 7.24 -8.22 5.82
C ASN A 83 6.64 -8.67 4.49
N VAL A 84 6.28 -7.73 3.59
CA VAL A 84 5.81 -8.13 2.24
C VAL A 84 6.95 -8.57 1.35
N ARG A 85 8.16 -8.03 1.51
CA ARG A 85 9.32 -8.33 0.65
C ARG A 85 9.60 -9.83 0.48
N PRO A 86 9.67 -10.66 1.54
CA PRO A 86 9.87 -12.10 1.40
C PRO A 86 8.72 -12.82 0.67
N LEU A 87 7.53 -12.22 0.65
CA LEU A 87 6.37 -12.76 -0.07
C LEU A 87 6.41 -12.42 -1.55
N LEU A 88 7.31 -11.53 -2.01
CA LEU A 88 7.41 -11.12 -3.39
C LEU A 88 8.27 -12.09 -4.21
N ARG A 89 7.82 -12.44 -5.41
CA ARG A 89 8.61 -13.20 -6.37
C ARG A 89 9.50 -12.24 -7.16
N ARG A 90 10.69 -12.69 -7.60
CA ARG A 90 11.65 -11.81 -8.31
C ARG A 90 11.14 -11.34 -9.67
N ASP A 91 10.31 -12.15 -10.33
CA ASP A 91 9.82 -11.97 -11.69
C ASP A 91 8.42 -11.34 -11.78
N GLU A 92 7.85 -10.88 -10.66
CA GLU A 92 6.50 -10.29 -10.65
C GLU A 92 6.51 -8.76 -10.73
N LEU A 93 5.50 -8.21 -11.41
CA LEU A 93 5.14 -6.78 -11.38
C LEU A 93 4.25 -6.48 -10.18
N ILE A 94 4.43 -5.31 -9.56
CA ILE A 94 3.82 -4.99 -8.26
C ILE A 94 3.02 -3.71 -8.35
N ALA A 95 1.71 -3.78 -8.05
CA ALA A 95 0.83 -2.63 -8.01
C ALA A 95 0.48 -2.25 -6.55
N LEU A 96 0.80 -1.03 -6.14
CA LEU A 96 0.45 -0.53 -4.81
C LEU A 96 -1.00 -0.01 -4.82
N CYS A 97 -1.87 -0.67 -4.05
CA CYS A 97 -3.29 -0.35 -3.96
C CYS A 97 -3.63 0.30 -2.62
N SER A 98 -3.32 1.58 -2.49
CA SER A 98 -3.64 2.41 -1.32
C SER A 98 -3.96 3.85 -1.75
N ASN A 99 -4.11 4.78 -0.80
CA ASN A 99 -4.18 6.21 -1.09
C ASN A 99 -2.82 6.79 -1.52
N ASP A 100 -2.85 7.95 -2.18
CA ASP A 100 -1.67 8.49 -2.88
C ASP A 100 -0.51 8.76 -1.93
N LEU A 101 -0.80 9.32 -0.74
CA LEU A 101 0.22 9.55 0.30
C LEU A 101 0.85 8.24 0.78
N HIS A 102 0.05 7.19 1.01
CA HIS A 102 0.58 5.88 1.40
C HIS A 102 1.36 5.22 0.27
N VAL A 103 0.95 5.39 -0.99
CA VAL A 103 1.69 4.88 -2.15
C VAL A 103 3.05 5.56 -2.23
N VAL A 104 3.11 6.91 -2.14
CA VAL A 104 4.39 7.64 -2.13
C VAL A 104 5.29 7.18 -0.98
N LYS A 105 4.74 7.05 0.23
CA LYS A 105 5.47 6.56 1.40
C LYS A 105 5.99 5.13 1.22
N ALA A 106 5.16 4.22 0.71
CA ALA A 106 5.52 2.84 0.42
C ALA A 106 6.65 2.75 -0.63
N ARG A 107 6.58 3.53 -1.71
CA ARG A 107 7.66 3.61 -2.72
C ARG A 107 8.99 4.05 -2.11
N LEU A 108 8.95 5.07 -1.24
CA LEU A 108 10.13 5.56 -0.52
C LEU A 108 10.72 4.54 0.46
N TYR A 109 9.91 3.64 1.00
CA TYR A 109 10.38 2.57 1.89
C TYR A 109 10.89 1.37 1.11
N PHE A 110 10.25 0.99 0.02
CA PHE A 110 10.82 0.02 -0.92
C PHE A 110 12.19 0.48 -1.41
N ALA A 111 12.34 1.73 -1.84
CA ALA A 111 13.64 2.27 -2.27
C ALA A 111 14.74 2.19 -1.21
N ARG A 112 14.38 2.21 0.09
CA ARG A 112 15.35 2.10 1.20
C ARG A 112 15.65 0.66 1.60
N GLN A 113 14.70 -0.24 1.46
CA GLN A 113 14.81 -1.62 1.92
C GLN A 113 15.19 -2.60 0.80
N ASP A 114 14.74 -2.31 -0.43
CA ASP A 114 14.83 -3.17 -1.61
C ASP A 114 14.68 -2.36 -2.91
N PRO A 115 15.75 -1.72 -3.40
CA PRO A 115 15.70 -0.92 -4.61
C PRO A 115 15.22 -1.71 -5.85
N ASP A 116 15.49 -3.02 -5.92
CA ASP A 116 15.13 -3.87 -7.06
C ASP A 116 13.60 -3.99 -7.22
N VAL A 117 12.86 -3.92 -6.12
CA VAL A 117 11.38 -3.87 -6.16
C VAL A 117 10.88 -2.60 -6.86
N VAL A 118 11.59 -1.47 -6.73
CA VAL A 118 11.16 -0.18 -7.30
C VAL A 118 11.07 -0.25 -8.82
N GLY A 119 11.99 -0.97 -9.48
CA GLY A 119 11.98 -1.19 -10.93
C GLY A 119 10.80 -2.03 -11.42
N ARG A 120 10.12 -2.75 -10.51
CA ARG A 120 8.97 -3.62 -10.80
C ARG A 120 7.63 -3.01 -10.39
N LEU A 121 7.64 -1.81 -9.81
CA LEU A 121 6.42 -1.12 -9.43
C LEU A 121 5.68 -0.60 -10.66
N ILE A 122 4.42 -1.01 -10.80
CA ILE A 122 3.50 -0.56 -11.84
C ILE A 122 2.39 0.31 -11.24
N GLY A 123 1.75 1.12 -12.09
CA GLY A 123 0.57 1.87 -11.70
C GLY A 123 -0.57 0.93 -11.31
N SER A 124 -1.21 1.18 -10.16
CA SER A 124 -2.53 0.60 -9.89
C SER A 124 -3.58 1.36 -10.69
N ALA A 125 -4.81 0.85 -10.79
CA ALA A 125 -5.86 1.50 -11.58
C ALA A 125 -6.21 2.93 -11.10
N ASN A 126 -5.75 3.34 -9.91
CA ASN A 126 -5.85 4.73 -9.43
C ASN A 126 -4.68 5.63 -9.82
N TYR A 127 -3.56 5.07 -10.29
CA TYR A 127 -2.45 5.86 -10.82
C TYR A 127 -2.83 6.40 -12.20
N ARG A 128 -3.30 7.65 -12.26
CA ARG A 128 -3.42 8.37 -13.52
C ARG A 128 -2.00 8.74 -13.96
N VAL A 129 -1.58 8.24 -15.12
CA VAL A 129 -0.32 8.63 -15.76
C VAL A 129 -0.29 10.17 -15.85
N GLY A 130 0.59 10.82 -15.07
CA GLY A 130 0.68 12.29 -14.97
C GLY A 130 0.89 12.83 -13.55
N GLU A 131 0.52 12.11 -12.50
CA GLU A 131 0.64 12.61 -11.11
C GLU A 131 2.09 12.73 -10.60
N MET A 132 3.05 12.08 -11.24
CA MET A 132 4.47 12.26 -10.91
C MET A 132 5.01 13.66 -11.24
N VAL A 133 4.31 14.43 -12.08
CA VAL A 133 4.64 15.84 -12.35
C VAL A 133 4.25 16.75 -11.17
N LEU A 134 3.20 16.40 -10.42
CA LEU A 134 2.69 17.19 -9.29
C LEU A 134 3.38 16.90 -7.94
N ALA A 135 4.23 15.88 -7.86
CA ALA A 135 4.94 15.56 -6.62
C ALA A 135 6.21 16.42 -6.40
N LYS A 136 6.74 17.07 -7.45
CA LYS A 136 7.92 17.95 -7.36
C LYS A 136 7.79 19.10 -6.34
N PRO A 137 6.67 19.84 -6.26
CA PRO A 137 6.48 20.92 -5.28
C PRO A 137 6.46 20.41 -3.84
N LEU A 138 5.88 19.21 -3.61
CA LEU A 138 5.77 18.63 -2.27
C LEU A 138 7.14 18.17 -1.75
N PHE A 139 7.99 17.61 -2.62
CA PHE A 139 9.38 17.30 -2.29
C PHE A 139 10.21 18.57 -2.02
N ALA A 140 9.99 19.64 -2.78
CA ALA A 140 10.64 20.93 -2.54
C ALA A 140 10.22 21.54 -1.18
N ALA A 141 8.94 21.46 -0.81
CA ALA A 141 8.43 21.97 0.45
C ALA A 141 8.97 21.19 1.67
N VAL A 142 9.02 19.87 1.60
CA VAL A 142 9.58 19.03 2.67
C VAL A 142 11.11 19.17 2.75
N GLY A 143 11.79 19.34 1.62
CA GLY A 143 13.23 19.66 1.57
C GLY A 143 13.55 20.98 2.26
N LEU A 144 12.74 22.01 2.03
CA LEU A 144 12.90 23.32 2.66
C LEU A 144 12.62 23.28 4.17
N HIS A 145 11.65 22.47 4.61
CA HIS A 145 11.34 22.32 6.04
C HIS A 145 12.47 21.59 6.80
N LYS A 146 13.10 20.58 6.17
CA LYS A 146 14.28 19.91 6.75
C LYS A 146 15.53 20.78 6.79
N LEU A 147 15.71 21.69 5.83
CA LEU A 147 16.82 22.65 5.84
C LEU A 147 16.64 23.75 6.90
N ARG A 148 15.40 24.15 7.22
CA ARG A 148 15.12 25.09 8.32
C ARG A 148 15.39 24.50 9.70
N ALA A 149 15.27 23.18 9.85
CA ALA A 149 15.62 22.46 11.08
C ALA A 149 17.14 22.26 11.26
N LEU A 150 17.95 22.61 10.25
CA LEU A 150 19.41 22.60 10.28
C LEU A 150 19.94 24.04 10.32
N ARG A 151 19.57 24.81 11.35
CA ARG A 151 20.33 26.02 11.69
C ARG A 151 21.55 25.60 12.52
N PRO A 152 22.79 25.93 12.10
CA PRO A 152 23.97 25.61 12.88
C PRO A 152 23.98 26.42 14.17
N HIS A 153 24.18 25.75 15.30
CA HIS A 153 24.60 26.39 16.55
C HIS A 153 25.88 27.18 16.27
N ARG A 154 25.80 28.51 16.36
CA ARG A 154 26.98 29.37 16.46
C ARG A 154 27.35 29.46 17.94
N HIS A 155 28.61 29.13 18.22
CA HIS A 155 29.31 29.42 19.48
C HIS A 155 29.26 30.92 19.80
#